data_AF-A0A1J3J0Q8-F1
#
_entry.id   AF-A0A1J3J0Q8-F1
#
_cell.length_a   1.000
_cell.length_b   1.000
_cell.length_c   1.000
_cell.angle_alpha   90.00
_cell.angle_beta   90.00
_cell.angle_gamma   90.00
#
_symmetry.space_group_name_H-M   'P 1'
#
loop_
_entity.id
_entity.type
_entity.pdbx_description
1 polymer ?
#
loop_
_entity_poly.entity_id
_entity_poly.type
_entity_poly.pdbx_seq_one_letter_code
_entity_poly.pdbx_strand_id
1 'polypeptide(L)'
;DRQRPTSFSVNGFGNVKISHLREYQAHLLQQAFDMKMRIVSYWKIVLRRIVDNLALYLQLSVKYLVNTQFHKEIVAEMVDPEGGGGVERLLEESPLIAIKRDKLKNSIKVLKESKDAVAAIVDQNSG
;
A
#
# COMPACT_ATOMS: atom_id res chain seq x y z
N ASP A 1 -24.63 33.42 56.53
CA ASP A 1 -24.31 32.27 55.65
C ASP A 1 -24.12 32.69 54.19
N ARG A 2 -22.90 32.55 53.66
CA ARG A 2 -22.62 32.74 52.23
C ARG A 2 -22.95 31.43 51.51
N GLN A 3 -23.75 31.48 50.43
CA GLN A 3 -24.13 30.29 49.66
C GLN A 3 -22.89 29.53 49.18
N ARG A 4 -22.77 28.26 49.60
CA ARG A 4 -21.65 27.40 49.19
C ARG A 4 -21.82 27.00 47.71
N PRO A 5 -20.75 27.02 46.89
CA PRO A 5 -20.85 26.79 45.44
C PRO A 5 -21.45 25.42 45.10
N THR A 6 -22.35 25.35 44.13
CA THR A 6 -23.05 24.11 43.74
C THR A 6 -22.32 23.33 42.65
N SER A 7 -21.45 24.01 41.90
CA SER A 7 -20.62 23.45 40.85
C SER A 7 -19.19 24.00 40.90
N PHE A 8 -18.28 23.33 40.21
CA PHE A 8 -16.87 23.68 40.11
C PHE A 8 -16.37 23.42 38.69
N SER A 9 -15.69 24.39 38.09
CA SER A 9 -15.12 24.26 36.76
C SER A 9 -13.77 23.55 36.83
N VAL A 10 -13.66 22.40 36.16
CA VAL A 10 -12.43 21.60 36.10
C VAL A 10 -11.93 21.59 34.65
N ASN A 11 -10.68 21.98 34.45
CA ASN A 11 -10.06 21.96 33.14
C ASN A 11 -10.11 20.55 32.52
N GLY A 12 -10.55 20.44 31.27
CA GLY A 12 -10.74 19.17 30.57
C GLY A 12 -12.00 18.37 30.95
N PHE A 13 -12.78 18.82 31.93
CA PHE A 13 -14.03 18.18 32.36
C PHE A 13 -15.24 19.12 32.40
N GLY A 14 -15.02 20.43 32.27
CA GLY A 14 -16.08 21.43 32.28
C GLY A 14 -16.63 21.70 33.68
N ASN A 15 -17.86 22.21 33.75
CA ASN A 15 -18.51 22.55 35.03
C ASN A 15 -19.12 21.29 35.67
N VAL A 16 -18.55 20.85 36.78
CA VAL A 16 -18.94 19.64 37.50
C VAL A 16 -19.78 20.01 38.71
N LYS A 17 -20.93 19.37 38.91
CA LYS A 17 -21.76 19.56 40.11
C LYS A 17 -21.05 18.95 41.32
N ILE A 18 -20.86 19.73 42.40
CA ILE A 18 -20.14 19.28 43.62
C ILE A 18 -21.01 19.27 44.86
N SER A 19 -22.24 19.80 44.79
CA SER A 19 -23.12 19.92 45.96
C SER A 19 -23.41 18.57 46.63
N HIS A 20 -23.62 17.52 45.83
CA HIS A 20 -23.91 16.15 46.28
C HIS A 20 -22.71 15.43 46.89
N LEU A 21 -21.49 15.90 46.62
CA LEU A 21 -20.27 15.25 47.12
C LEU A 21 -20.02 15.55 48.61
N ARG A 22 -20.69 16.55 49.16
CA ARG A 22 -20.48 17.01 50.55
C ARG A 22 -20.98 16.04 51.62
N GLU A 23 -21.80 15.07 51.22
CA GLU A 23 -22.31 14.02 52.10
C GLU A 23 -21.26 12.93 52.39
N TYR A 24 -20.16 12.90 51.62
CA TYR A 24 -19.12 11.89 51.75
C TYR A 24 -17.91 12.40 52.52
N GLN A 25 -17.20 11.47 53.16
CA GLN A 25 -15.96 11.76 53.88
C GLN A 25 -14.84 12.18 52.91
N ALA A 26 -14.02 13.15 53.33
CA ALA A 26 -12.98 13.74 52.50
C ALA A 26 -11.99 12.72 51.92
N HIS A 27 -11.61 11.70 52.71
CA HIS A 27 -10.68 10.66 52.26
C HIS A 27 -11.25 9.83 51.08
N LEU A 28 -12.54 9.52 51.10
CA LEU A 28 -13.22 8.77 50.05
C LEU A 28 -13.32 9.59 48.76
N LEU A 29 -13.65 10.89 48.89
CA LEU A 29 -13.68 11.83 47.77
C LEU A 29 -12.31 11.96 47.10
N GLN A 30 -11.24 12.04 47.89
CA GLN A 30 -9.87 12.14 47.37
C GLN A 30 -9.47 10.87 46.61
N GLN A 31 -9.77 9.68 47.14
CA GLN A 31 -9.48 8.41 46.46
C GLN A 31 -10.27 8.28 45.16
N ALA A 32 -11.57 8.59 45.17
CA ALA A 32 -12.41 8.54 43.98
C ALA A 32 -11.94 9.53 42.89
N PHE A 33 -11.52 10.73 43.31
CA PHE A 33 -10.97 11.74 42.40
C PHE A 33 -9.64 11.27 41.78
N ASP A 34 -8.70 10.78 42.58
CA ASP A 34 -7.43 10.23 42.08
C ASP A 34 -7.66 9.10 41.09
N MET A 35 -8.54 8.15 41.43
CA MET A 35 -8.92 7.05 40.54
C MET A 35 -9.51 7.54 39.21
N LYS A 36 -10.42 8.52 39.25
CA LYS A 36 -11.00 9.13 38.03
C LYS A 36 -9.93 9.80 37.17
N MET A 37 -9.02 10.57 37.77
CA MET A 37 -7.96 11.25 37.04
C MET A 37 -6.98 10.27 36.39
N ARG A 38 -6.64 9.17 37.09
CA ARG A 38 -5.80 8.09 36.56
C ARG A 38 -6.47 7.36 35.40
N ILE A 39 -7.74 6.98 35.54
CA ILE A 39 -8.50 6.31 34.46
C ILE A 39 -8.57 7.19 33.21
N VAL A 40 -8.87 8.49 33.37
CA VAL A 40 -8.98 9.41 32.23
C VAL A 40 -7.63 9.60 31.53
N SER A 41 -6.54 9.68 32.29
CA SER A 41 -5.20 9.79 31.74
C SER A 41 -4.78 8.50 31.02
N TYR A 42 -5.05 7.34 31.61
CA TYR A 42 -4.75 6.05 31.03
C TYR A 42 -5.58 5.76 29.77
N TRP A 43 -6.85 6.16 29.74
CA TRP A 43 -7.74 5.96 28.60
C TRP A 43 -7.20 6.59 27.32
N LYS A 44 -6.61 7.79 27.41
CA LYS A 44 -5.95 8.43 26.26
C LYS A 44 -4.81 7.59 25.70
N ILE A 45 -4.02 6.95 26.57
CA ILE A 45 -2.92 6.07 26.19
C ILE A 45 -3.44 4.80 25.54
N VAL A 46 -4.48 4.19 26.12
CA VAL A 46 -5.12 2.98 25.59
C VAL A 46 -5.67 3.23 24.19
N LEU A 47 -6.42 4.30 23.99
CA LEU A 47 -6.96 4.66 22.68
C LEU A 47 -5.86 4.78 21.63
N ARG A 48 -4.78 5.50 21.95
CA ARG A 48 -3.66 5.67 21.03
C ARG A 48 -2.98 4.35 20.70
N ARG A 49 -2.75 3.50 21.70
CA ARG A 49 -2.19 2.16 21.49
C ARG A 49 -3.08 1.31 20.59
N ILE A 50 -4.40 1.34 20.76
CA ILE A 50 -5.31 0.56 19.90
C ILE A 50 -5.18 1.00 18.44
N VAL A 51 -5.20 2.31 18.19
CA VAL A 51 -5.04 2.86 16.84
C VAL A 51 -3.69 2.47 16.23
N ASP A 52 -2.61 2.63 16.99
CA ASP A 52 -1.26 2.30 16.53
C ASP A 52 -1.11 0.79 16.23
N ASN A 53 -1.64 -0.08 17.10
CA ASN A 53 -1.60 -1.53 16.91
C ASN A 53 -2.41 -1.97 15.69
N LEU A 54 -3.60 -1.40 15.49
CA LEU A 54 -4.42 -1.71 14.31
C LEU A 54 -3.74 -1.27 13.02
N ALA A 55 -3.14 -0.08 13.01
CA ALA A 55 -2.38 0.41 11.86
C ALA A 55 -1.21 -0.52 11.54
N LEU A 56 -0.42 -0.93 12.54
CA LEU A 56 0.70 -1.85 12.36
C LEU A 56 0.25 -3.23 11.87
N TYR A 57 -0.83 -3.76 12.44
CA TYR A 57 -1.40 -5.04 12.03
C TYR A 57 -1.83 -5.02 10.56
N LEU A 58 -2.61 -4.01 10.15
CA LEU A 58 -3.06 -3.86 8.78
C LEU A 58 -1.89 -3.69 7.81
N GLN A 59 -0.91 -2.86 8.15
CA GLN A 59 0.30 -2.69 7.33
C GLN A 59 1.07 -4.01 7.16
N LEU A 60 1.21 -4.78 8.24
CA LEU A 60 1.89 -6.07 8.20
C LEU A 60 1.11 -7.06 7.33
N SER A 61 -0.21 -7.18 7.55
CA SER A 61 -1.08 -8.09 6.79
C SER A 61 -1.07 -7.79 5.29
N VAL A 62 -1.19 -6.50 4.91
CA VAL A 62 -1.13 -6.09 3.50
C VAL A 62 0.23 -6.38 2.89
N LYS A 63 1.33 -6.03 3.58
CA LYS A 63 2.68 -6.33 3.10
C LYS A 63 2.90 -7.83 2.91
N TYR A 64 2.42 -8.64 3.85
CA TYR A 64 2.54 -10.09 3.76
C TYR A 64 1.73 -10.66 2.59
N LEU A 65 0.48 -10.24 2.45
CA LEU A 65 -0.40 -10.66 1.34
C LEU A 65 0.25 -10.36 -0.01
N VAL A 66 0.69 -9.10 -0.22
CA VAL A 66 1.25 -8.67 -1.51
C VAL A 66 2.60 -9.32 -1.79
N ASN A 67 3.54 -9.24 -0.84
CA ASN A 67 4.92 -9.65 -1.10
C ASN A 67 5.11 -11.16 -1.05
N THR A 68 4.22 -11.89 -0.37
CA THR A 68 4.36 -13.34 -0.22
C THR A 68 3.35 -14.09 -1.05
N GLN A 69 2.06 -13.78 -0.93
CA GLN A 69 1.02 -14.58 -1.59
C GLN A 69 0.84 -14.15 -3.05
N PHE A 70 0.53 -12.87 -3.29
CA PHE A 70 0.32 -12.38 -4.66
C PHE A 70 1.58 -12.51 -5.51
N HIS A 71 2.75 -12.20 -4.96
CA HIS A 71 4.00 -12.38 -5.70
C HIS A 71 4.18 -13.84 -6.16
N LYS A 72 3.88 -14.83 -5.30
CA LYS A 72 3.97 -16.25 -5.67
C LYS A 72 2.93 -16.63 -6.72
N GLU A 73 1.68 -16.20 -6.57
CA GLU A 73 0.61 -16.49 -7.52
C GLU A 73 0.90 -15.89 -8.91
N ILE A 74 1.38 -14.65 -8.96
CA ILE A 74 1.79 -14.01 -10.22
C ILE A 74 2.93 -14.79 -10.86
N VAL A 75 3.98 -15.13 -10.10
CA VAL A 75 5.12 -15.90 -10.66
C VAL A 75 4.67 -17.27 -11.14
N ALA A 76 3.78 -17.93 -10.40
CA ALA A 76 3.22 -19.22 -10.81
C ALA A 76 2.49 -19.09 -12.16
N GLU A 77 1.54 -18.16 -12.31
CA GLU A 77 0.82 -17.94 -13.59
C GLU A 77 1.76 -17.58 -14.75
N MET A 78 2.84 -16.84 -14.47
CA MET A 78 3.76 -16.40 -15.51
C MET A 78 4.67 -17.52 -16.02
N VAL A 79 5.10 -18.41 -15.14
CA VAL A 79 6.13 -19.44 -15.42
C VAL A 79 5.54 -20.85 -15.48
N ASP A 80 4.22 -21.00 -15.30
CA ASP A 80 3.54 -22.30 -15.38
C ASP A 80 3.74 -22.94 -16.77
N PRO A 81 4.49 -24.07 -16.87
CA PRO A 81 4.70 -24.76 -18.13
C PRO A 81 3.42 -25.42 -18.66
N GLU A 82 2.45 -25.74 -17.80
CA GLU A 82 1.21 -26.43 -18.16
C GLU A 82 0.05 -25.43 -18.43
N GLY A 83 0.12 -24.24 -17.82
CA GLY A 83 -0.90 -23.17 -17.84
C GLY A 83 -0.90 -22.24 -19.06
N GLY A 84 -0.18 -22.57 -20.13
CA GLY A 84 -0.26 -21.84 -21.39
C GLY A 84 0.63 -20.60 -21.49
N GLY A 85 1.79 -20.60 -20.82
CA GLY A 85 2.89 -19.68 -21.12
C GLY A 85 2.53 -18.21 -20.94
N GLY A 86 2.31 -17.77 -19.69
CA GLY A 86 1.98 -16.38 -19.38
C GLY A 86 3.01 -15.39 -19.94
N VAL A 87 4.30 -15.70 -19.81
CA VAL A 87 5.38 -14.90 -20.39
C VAL A 87 5.32 -14.92 -21.92
N GLU A 88 5.11 -16.08 -22.53
CA GLU A 88 5.03 -16.24 -23.99
C GLU A 88 3.88 -15.42 -24.57
N ARG A 89 2.72 -15.42 -23.92
CA ARG A 89 1.55 -14.59 -24.30
C ARG A 89 1.85 -13.09 -24.18
N LEU A 90 2.59 -12.67 -23.14
CA LEU A 90 3.00 -11.27 -22.98
C LEU A 90 4.05 -10.84 -24.02
N LEU A 91 4.83 -11.78 -24.52
CA LEU A 91 5.83 -11.56 -25.57
C LEU A 91 5.27 -11.78 -26.99
N GLU A 92 4.01 -12.19 -27.12
CA GLU A 92 3.36 -12.37 -28.41
C GLU A 92 3.25 -11.02 -29.13
N GLU A 93 3.86 -10.93 -30.30
CA GLU A 93 3.82 -9.71 -31.10
C GLU A 93 2.41 -9.47 -31.65
N SER A 94 1.95 -8.20 -31.64
CA SER A 94 0.66 -7.89 -32.25
C SER A 94 0.68 -8.21 -33.77
N PRO A 95 -0.43 -8.67 -34.36
CA PRO A 95 -0.48 -9.00 -35.78
C PRO A 95 -0.04 -7.86 -36.71
N LEU A 96 -0.33 -6.62 -36.32
CA LEU A 96 0.07 -5.42 -37.06
C LEU A 96 1.58 -5.21 -37.08
N ILE A 97 2.25 -5.50 -35.96
CA ILE A 97 3.72 -5.40 -35.85
C ILE A 97 4.37 -6.56 -36.62
N ALA A 98 3.84 -7.78 -36.50
CA ALA A 98 4.31 -8.95 -37.24
C ALA A 98 4.33 -8.70 -38.76
N ILE A 99 3.23 -8.19 -39.31
CA ILE A 99 3.13 -7.87 -40.74
C ILE A 99 4.16 -6.82 -41.17
N LYS A 100 4.38 -5.78 -40.34
CA LYS A 100 5.39 -4.75 -40.61
C LYS A 100 6.81 -5.33 -40.57
N ARG A 101 7.10 -6.18 -39.59
CA ARG A 101 8.39 -6.88 -39.43
C ARG A 101 8.69 -7.75 -40.65
N ASP A 102 7.71 -8.51 -41.14
CA ASP A 102 7.88 -9.38 -42.30
C ASP A 102 8.09 -8.59 -43.60
N LYS A 103 7.32 -7.51 -43.83
CA LYS A 103 7.54 -6.62 -44.99
C LYS A 103 8.94 -6.01 -44.98
N LEU A 104 9.40 -5.54 -43.83
CA LEU A 104 10.73 -4.97 -43.68
C LEU A 104 11.83 -6.02 -43.91
N LYS A 105 11.67 -7.23 -43.34
CA LYS A 105 12.59 -8.37 -43.54
C LYS A 105 12.73 -8.72 -45.02
N ASN A 106 11.63 -8.75 -45.76
CA ASN A 106 11.64 -9.02 -47.20
C ASN A 106 12.34 -7.91 -47.99
N SER A 107 12.07 -6.65 -47.64
CA SER A 107 12.72 -5.49 -48.28
C SER A 107 14.25 -5.52 -48.08
N ILE A 108 14.70 -5.82 -46.85
CA ILE A 108 16.12 -5.96 -46.53
C ILE A 108 16.76 -7.10 -47.34
N LYS A 109 16.07 -8.24 -47.50
CA LYS A 109 16.57 -9.37 -48.29
C LYS A 109 16.82 -8.96 -49.74
N VAL A 110 15.84 -8.32 -50.38
CA VAL A 110 15.96 -7.87 -51.78
C VAL A 110 17.07 -6.82 -51.94
N LEU A 111 17.21 -5.90 -50.99
CA LEU A 111 18.29 -4.91 -51.02
C LEU A 111 19.70 -5.54 -50.93
N LYS A 112 19.85 -6.63 -50.18
CA LYS A 112 21.12 -7.39 -50.14
C LYS A 112 21.43 -8.04 -51.48
N GLU A 113 20.44 -8.72 -52.08
CA GLU A 113 20.59 -9.37 -53.39
C GLU A 113 20.92 -8.34 -54.49
N SER A 114 20.24 -7.17 -54.47
CA SER A 114 20.52 -6.08 -55.41
C SER A 114 21.93 -5.50 -55.22
N LYS A 115 22.40 -5.37 -53.98
CA LYS A 115 23.77 -4.91 -53.71
C LYS A 115 24.79 -5.87 -54.34
N ASP A 116 24.61 -7.18 -54.14
CA ASP A 116 25.54 -8.19 -54.62
C ASP A 116 25.54 -8.24 -56.17
N ALA A 117 24.38 -8.09 -56.81
CA ALA A 117 24.28 -7.99 -58.26
C ALA A 117 25.01 -6.76 -58.82
N VAL A 118 24.85 -5.59 -58.17
CA VAL A 118 25.55 -4.37 -58.57
C VAL A 118 27.07 -4.52 -58.38
N ALA A 119 27.52 -5.12 -57.29
CA ALA A 119 28.94 -5.40 -57.06
C ALA A 119 29.53 -6.28 -58.19
N ALA A 120 28.83 -7.35 -58.59
CA ALA A 120 29.26 -8.21 -59.68
C ALA A 120 29.36 -7.46 -61.03
N ILE A 121 28.44 -6.54 -61.31
CA ILE A 121 28.50 -5.69 -62.51
C ILE A 121 29.69 -4.73 -62.44
N VAL A 122 29.96 -4.13 -61.28
CA VAL A 122 31.11 -3.25 -61.10
C VAL A 122 32.41 -4.02 -61.31
N ASP A 123 32.55 -5.20 -60.73
CA ASP A 123 33.73 -6.05 -60.89
C ASP A 123 33.96 -6.45 -62.35
N GLN A 124 32.90 -6.76 -63.11
CA GLN A 124 32.98 -7.04 -64.55
C GLN A 124 33.40 -5.85 -65.42
N ASN A 125 33.08 -4.62 -65.00
CA ASN A 125 33.44 -3.40 -65.74
C ASN A 125 34.79 -2.79 -65.31
N SER A 126 35.40 -3.32 -64.24
CA SER A 126 36.66 -2.80 -63.66
C SER A 126 37.89 -3.59 -64.12
N GLY A 127 37.71 -4.64 -64.93
CA GLY A 127 38.78 -5.40 -65.60
C GLY A 127 38.82 -5.08 -67.08
#